data_AF-A0A8I2K4K5-F1
#
_entry.id   AF-A0A8I2K4K5-F1
#
_cell.length_a   1.000
_cell.length_b   1.000
_cell.length_c   1.000
_cell.angle_alpha   90.00
_cell.angle_beta   90.00
_cell.angle_gamma   90.00
#
_symmetry.space_group_name_H-M   'P 1'
#
loop_
_entity.id
_entity.type
_entity.pdbx_description
1 polymer ?
#
loop_
_entity_poly.entity_id
_entity_poly.type
_entity_poly.pdbx_seq_one_letter_code
_entity_poly.pdbx_strand_id
1 'polypeptide(L)'
;MKKIFLMLVLGAFLFAGLVYGGKYGEVVPFMDKMVKGLEKFVNDLEKAGSAAAVAAALDGYSDFMIKIGPKLKELSKKYPELDKEENTPEELKPFKEQMDKLTIKMAGLYAKINQYMKDPVVEKAFKRWNEVMKTFDDESENEDDKEEH
;
A
#
# COMPACT_ATOMS: atom_id res chain seq x y z
N MET A 1 -50.11 4.70 15.00
CA MET A 1 -49.49 4.89 13.67
C MET A 1 -48.21 5.74 13.73
N LYS A 2 -47.27 5.49 14.67
CA LYS A 2 -46.01 6.25 14.82
C LYS A 2 -44.75 5.38 14.74
N LYS A 3 -44.90 4.05 14.58
CA LYS A 3 -43.78 3.08 14.62
C LYS A 3 -43.39 2.50 13.25
N ILE A 4 -44.15 2.80 12.19
CA ILE A 4 -43.87 2.29 10.83
C ILE A 4 -42.93 3.23 10.06
N PHE A 5 -42.89 4.53 10.42
CA PHE A 5 -42.03 5.51 9.74
C PHE A 5 -40.54 5.39 10.11
N LEU A 6 -40.21 4.66 11.19
CA LEU A 6 -38.83 4.52 11.68
C LEU A 6 -38.08 3.33 11.04
N MET A 7 -38.78 2.43 10.35
CA MET A 7 -38.16 1.31 9.61
C MET A 7 -37.79 1.65 8.16
N LEU A 8 -38.38 2.68 7.57
CA LEU A 8 -38.08 3.10 6.18
C LEU A 8 -36.81 3.95 6.07
N VAL A 9 -36.35 4.58 7.15
CA VAL A 9 -35.11 5.37 7.15
C VAL A 9 -33.87 4.49 7.37
N LEU A 10 -34.02 3.32 7.99
CA LEU A 10 -32.94 2.33 8.14
C LEU A 10 -32.70 1.48 6.89
N GLY A 11 -33.69 1.34 6.00
CA GLY A 11 -33.53 0.62 4.72
C GLY A 11 -32.97 1.47 3.58
N ALA A 12 -33.04 2.80 3.67
CA ALA A 12 -32.62 3.71 2.60
C ALA A 12 -31.11 4.01 2.59
N PHE A 13 -30.39 3.74 3.69
CA PHE A 13 -28.92 3.87 3.71
C PHE A 13 -28.19 2.69 3.06
N LEU A 14 -28.88 1.56 2.80
CA LEU A 14 -28.26 0.40 2.17
C LEU A 14 -28.22 0.45 0.63
N PHE A 15 -29.00 1.35 0.00
CA PHE A 15 -29.06 1.42 -1.47
C PHE A 15 -28.25 2.57 -2.09
N ALA A 16 -27.78 3.55 -1.31
CA ALA A 16 -26.96 4.65 -1.84
C ALA A 16 -25.50 4.25 -2.14
N GLY A 17 -25.03 3.09 -1.65
CA GLY A 17 -23.69 2.56 -1.96
C GLY A 17 -23.61 1.74 -3.26
N LEU A 18 -24.76 1.36 -3.82
CA LEU A 18 -24.84 0.30 -4.84
C LEU A 18 -24.63 0.78 -6.29
N VAL A 19 -24.35 2.07 -6.52
CA VAL A 19 -24.23 2.61 -7.89
C VAL A 19 -22.78 2.82 -8.33
N TYR A 20 -21.79 2.87 -7.43
CA TYR A 20 -20.37 2.99 -7.82
C TYR A 20 -19.34 2.38 -6.83
N GLY A 21 -19.77 1.71 -5.75
CA GLY A 21 -18.86 1.15 -4.75
C GLY A 21 -19.16 -0.31 -4.47
N GLY A 22 -18.42 -1.22 -5.10
CA GLY A 22 -18.43 -2.64 -4.74
C GLY A 22 -18.02 -2.87 -3.29
N LYS A 23 -17.99 -4.14 -2.86
CA LYS A 23 -17.53 -4.56 -1.51
C LYS A 23 -16.18 -3.93 -1.12
N TYR A 24 -15.33 -3.65 -2.12
CA TYR A 24 -14.00 -3.10 -1.96
C TYR A 24 -13.88 -1.64 -2.41
N GLY A 25 -14.96 -0.86 -2.35
CA GLY A 25 -15.02 0.53 -2.83
C GLY A 25 -14.00 1.49 -2.20
N GLU A 26 -13.52 1.23 -0.98
CA GLU A 26 -12.41 2.00 -0.37
C GLU A 26 -11.02 1.40 -0.63
N VAL A 27 -10.94 0.14 -1.00
CA VAL A 27 -9.69 -0.56 -1.33
C VAL A 27 -9.20 -0.14 -2.70
N VAL A 28 -10.10 -0.04 -3.69
CA VAL A 28 -9.77 0.40 -5.06
C VAL A 28 -8.98 1.73 -5.09
N PRO A 29 -9.46 2.85 -4.50
CA PRO A 29 -8.70 4.10 -4.51
C PRO A 29 -7.43 4.02 -3.65
N PHE A 30 -7.39 3.14 -2.65
CA PHE A 30 -6.19 2.90 -1.88
C PHE A 30 -5.12 2.15 -2.69
N MET A 31 -5.51 1.14 -3.46
CA MET A 31 -4.63 0.41 -4.37
C MET A 31 -4.07 1.31 -5.47
N ASP A 32 -4.89 2.20 -6.05
CA ASP A 32 -4.41 3.23 -6.98
C ASP A 32 -3.33 4.12 -6.34
N LYS A 33 -3.53 4.51 -5.08
CA LYS A 33 -2.55 5.30 -4.33
C LYS A 33 -1.26 4.52 -4.08
N MET A 34 -1.34 3.23 -3.77
CA MET A 34 -0.17 2.36 -3.63
C MET A 34 0.62 2.26 -4.94
N VAL A 35 -0.07 1.97 -6.05
CA VAL A 35 0.53 1.92 -7.39
C VAL A 35 1.25 3.23 -7.70
N LYS A 36 0.60 4.38 -7.51
CA LYS A 36 1.21 5.70 -7.76
C LYS A 36 2.41 5.98 -6.87
N GLY A 37 2.38 5.53 -5.61
CA GLY A 37 3.50 5.65 -4.68
C GLY A 37 4.72 4.86 -5.15
N LEU A 38 4.52 3.60 -5.51
CA LEU A 38 5.58 2.73 -6.03
C LEU A 38 6.06 3.20 -7.41
N GLU A 39 5.16 3.63 -8.30
CA GLU A 39 5.51 4.18 -9.61
C GLU A 39 6.38 5.42 -9.47
N LYS A 40 6.03 6.34 -8.57
CA LYS A 40 6.86 7.52 -8.29
C LYS A 40 8.25 7.12 -7.81
N PHE A 41 8.35 6.15 -6.90
CA PHE A 41 9.63 5.67 -6.39
C PHE A 41 10.51 5.05 -7.48
N VAL A 42 9.94 4.17 -8.30
CA VAL A 42 10.61 3.57 -9.47
C VAL A 42 11.09 4.66 -10.43
N ASN A 43 10.23 5.63 -10.76
CA ASN A 43 10.57 6.74 -11.65
C ASN A 43 11.69 7.64 -11.09
N ASP A 44 11.67 7.91 -9.79
CA ASP A 44 12.69 8.73 -9.12
C ASP A 44 14.05 8.01 -9.14
N LEU A 45 14.07 6.70 -8.89
CA LEU A 45 15.28 5.87 -9.00
C LEU A 45 15.77 5.74 -10.44
N GLU A 46 14.89 5.53 -11.42
CA GLU A 46 15.23 5.50 -12.84
C GLU A 46 15.95 6.78 -13.28
N LYS A 47 15.50 7.93 -12.79
CA LYS A 47 16.08 9.25 -13.12
C LYS A 47 17.26 9.64 -12.24
N ALA A 48 17.47 8.97 -11.10
CA ALA A 48 18.57 9.30 -10.20
C ALA A 48 19.93 9.12 -10.90
N GLY A 49 20.70 10.22 -10.92
CA GLY A 49 22.06 10.28 -11.45
C GLY A 49 23.11 10.66 -10.39
N SER A 50 22.72 10.66 -9.11
CA SER A 50 23.60 11.01 -7.99
C SER A 50 23.18 10.31 -6.69
N ALA A 51 24.09 10.23 -5.73
CA ALA A 51 23.82 9.69 -4.40
C ALA A 51 22.66 10.43 -3.70
N ALA A 52 22.65 11.76 -3.77
CA ALA A 52 21.57 12.58 -3.20
C ALA A 52 20.20 12.28 -3.83
N ALA A 53 20.14 12.03 -5.15
CA ALA A 53 18.89 11.69 -5.81
C ALA A 53 18.38 10.29 -5.42
N VAL A 54 19.28 9.31 -5.26
CA VAL A 54 18.93 7.97 -4.75
C VAL A 54 18.43 8.06 -3.31
N ALA A 55 19.12 8.80 -2.44
CA ALA A 55 18.71 9.02 -1.06
C ALA A 55 17.32 9.67 -0.99
N ALA A 56 17.07 10.71 -1.79
CA ALA A 56 15.78 11.38 -1.85
C ALA A 56 14.64 10.45 -2.33
N ALA A 57 14.91 9.54 -3.28
CA ALA A 57 13.94 8.56 -3.73
C ALA A 57 13.57 7.57 -2.61
N LEU A 58 14.58 7.05 -1.89
CA LEU A 58 14.39 6.15 -0.74
C LEU A 58 13.58 6.85 0.36
N ASP A 59 13.99 8.05 0.76
CA ASP A 59 13.33 8.83 1.81
C ASP A 59 11.88 9.18 1.44
N GLY A 60 11.65 9.57 0.18
CA GLY A 60 10.31 9.91 -0.31
C GLY A 60 9.37 8.71 -0.31
N TYR A 61 9.85 7.51 -0.61
CA TYR A 61 9.04 6.30 -0.52
C TYR A 61 8.81 5.87 0.93
N SER A 62 9.80 6.03 1.82
CA SER A 62 9.62 5.85 3.26
C SER A 62 8.54 6.77 3.83
N ASP A 63 8.56 8.06 3.48
CA ASP A 63 7.51 9.02 3.89
C ASP A 63 6.13 8.61 3.40
N PHE A 64 6.06 8.14 2.15
CA PHE A 64 4.83 7.62 1.59
C PHE A 64 4.29 6.44 2.40
N MET A 65 5.14 5.45 2.70
CA MET A 65 4.74 4.27 3.48
C MET A 65 4.28 4.63 4.88
N ILE A 66 5.01 5.49 5.60
CA ILE A 66 4.60 5.98 6.93
C ILE A 66 3.21 6.63 6.85
N LYS A 67 2.95 7.42 5.80
CA LYS A 67 1.67 8.11 5.62
C LYS A 67 0.51 7.15 5.30
N ILE A 68 0.75 6.09 4.54
CA ILE A 68 -0.32 5.16 4.14
C ILE A 68 -0.50 3.99 5.10
N GLY A 69 0.51 3.69 5.91
CA GLY A 69 0.57 2.57 6.84
C GLY A 69 -0.67 2.37 7.71
N PRO A 70 -1.16 3.39 8.42
CA PRO A 70 -2.36 3.25 9.26
C PRO A 70 -3.59 2.79 8.47
N LYS A 71 -3.76 3.28 7.24
CA LYS A 71 -4.90 2.88 6.39
C LYS A 71 -4.67 1.50 5.77
N LEU A 72 -3.43 1.14 5.43
CA LEU A 72 -3.08 -0.22 5.01
C LEU A 72 -3.52 -1.24 6.07
N LYS A 73 -3.13 -1.00 7.32
CA LYS A 73 -3.49 -1.84 8.46
C LYS A 73 -5.00 -1.92 8.69
N GLU A 74 -5.69 -0.78 8.63
CA GLU A 74 -7.15 -0.74 8.74
C GLU A 74 -7.83 -1.61 7.66
N LEU A 75 -7.36 -1.52 6.42
CA LEU A 75 -7.93 -2.25 5.30
C LEU A 75 -7.63 -3.76 5.34
N SER A 76 -6.41 -4.17 5.71
CA SER A 76 -6.07 -5.60 5.87
C SER A 76 -6.95 -6.25 6.94
N LYS A 77 -7.14 -5.59 8.10
CA LYS A 77 -8.08 -6.08 9.14
C LYS A 77 -9.52 -6.18 8.67
N LYS A 78 -9.95 -5.22 7.85
CA LYS A 78 -11.33 -5.17 7.36
C LYS A 78 -11.60 -6.19 6.25
N TYR A 79 -10.57 -6.52 5.47
CA TYR A 79 -10.66 -7.36 4.29
C TYR A 79 -9.56 -8.44 4.27
N PRO A 80 -9.44 -9.29 5.30
CA PRO A 80 -8.37 -10.29 5.40
C PRO A 80 -8.42 -11.34 4.30
N GLU A 81 -9.58 -11.50 3.64
CA GLU A 81 -9.67 -12.37 2.47
C GLU A 81 -8.84 -11.89 1.28
N LEU A 82 -8.48 -10.60 1.22
CA LEU A 82 -7.68 -10.01 0.14
C LEU A 82 -6.20 -10.32 0.25
N ASP A 83 -5.72 -10.73 1.42
CA ASP A 83 -4.33 -11.12 1.63
C ASP A 83 -4.00 -12.46 0.94
N LYS A 84 -5.04 -13.22 0.57
CA LYS A 84 -4.92 -14.47 -0.19
C LYS A 84 -4.97 -14.18 -1.69
N GLU A 85 -3.90 -14.52 -2.39
CA GLU A 85 -3.77 -14.29 -3.84
C GLU A 85 -4.92 -14.88 -4.65
N GLU A 86 -5.39 -16.07 -4.26
CA GLU A 86 -6.51 -16.81 -4.88
C GLU A 86 -7.85 -16.04 -4.84
N ASN A 87 -7.99 -15.08 -3.94
CA ASN A 87 -9.21 -14.31 -3.71
C ASN A 87 -9.16 -12.89 -4.29
N THR A 88 -8.14 -12.56 -5.09
CA THR A 88 -8.03 -11.21 -5.67
C THR A 88 -9.28 -10.89 -6.52
N PRO A 89 -10.13 -9.93 -6.09
CA PRO A 89 -11.34 -9.56 -6.82
C PRO A 89 -11.00 -8.99 -8.19
N GLU A 90 -11.93 -9.13 -9.14
CA GLU A 90 -11.71 -8.62 -10.51
C GLU A 90 -11.39 -7.12 -10.54
N GLU A 91 -12.02 -6.34 -9.67
CA GLU A 91 -11.76 -4.90 -9.58
C GLU A 91 -10.36 -4.55 -9.06
N LEU A 92 -9.65 -5.50 -8.43
CA LEU A 92 -8.29 -5.31 -7.93
C LEU A 92 -7.20 -5.86 -8.86
N LYS A 93 -7.55 -6.75 -9.81
CA LYS A 93 -6.60 -7.36 -10.76
C LYS A 93 -5.72 -6.34 -11.50
N PRO A 94 -6.25 -5.22 -12.05
CA PRO A 94 -5.41 -4.24 -12.76
C PRO A 94 -4.33 -3.62 -11.88
N PHE A 95 -4.65 -3.37 -10.60
CA PHE A 95 -3.68 -2.81 -9.65
C PHE A 95 -2.60 -3.83 -9.29
N LYS A 96 -2.98 -5.11 -9.11
CA LYS A 96 -2.00 -6.20 -8.90
C LYS A 96 -1.02 -6.30 -10.07
N GLU A 97 -1.52 -6.34 -11.30
CA GLU A 97 -0.65 -6.39 -12.48
C GLU A 97 0.29 -5.18 -12.58
N GLN A 98 -0.18 -3.99 -12.20
CA GLN A 98 0.65 -2.79 -12.17
C GLN A 98 1.72 -2.85 -11.08
N MET A 99 1.35 -3.30 -9.87
CA MET A 99 2.30 -3.52 -8.78
C MET A 99 3.37 -4.54 -9.18
N ASP A 100 2.99 -5.68 -9.77
CA ASP A 100 3.93 -6.72 -10.22
C ASP A 100 4.92 -6.16 -11.25
N LYS A 101 4.44 -5.41 -12.24
CA LYS A 101 5.29 -4.74 -13.24
C LYS A 101 6.27 -3.76 -12.60
N LEU A 102 5.80 -2.97 -11.63
CA LEU A 102 6.64 -2.00 -10.93
C LEU A 102 7.67 -2.69 -10.03
N THR A 103 7.31 -3.78 -9.37
CA THR A 103 8.23 -4.59 -8.55
C THR A 103 9.34 -5.21 -9.41
N ILE A 104 9.01 -5.72 -10.60
CA ILE A 104 10.02 -6.23 -11.55
C ILE A 104 10.99 -5.11 -11.97
N LYS A 105 10.47 -3.92 -12.30
CA LYS A 105 11.31 -2.75 -12.61
C LYS A 105 12.20 -2.37 -11.44
N MET A 106 11.64 -2.35 -10.23
CA MET A 106 12.34 -2.04 -9.00
C MET A 106 13.52 -2.98 -8.75
N ALA A 107 13.34 -4.29 -8.98
CA ALA A 107 14.43 -5.27 -8.89
C ALA A 107 15.59 -4.93 -9.85
N GLY A 108 15.29 -4.46 -11.06
CA GLY A 108 16.30 -3.97 -12.02
C GLY A 108 17.04 -2.69 -11.57
N LEU A 109 16.41 -1.87 -10.72
CA LEU A 109 17.00 -0.64 -10.19
C LEU A 109 17.85 -0.85 -8.93
N TYR A 110 17.80 -2.05 -8.34
CA TYR A 110 18.59 -2.37 -7.16
C TYR A 110 20.10 -2.19 -7.39
N ALA A 111 20.58 -2.51 -8.59
CA ALA A 111 21.97 -2.27 -8.97
C ALA A 111 22.36 -0.79 -8.86
N LYS A 112 21.44 0.12 -9.21
CA LYS A 112 21.65 1.57 -9.10
C LYS A 112 21.73 2.02 -7.65
N ILE A 113 20.86 1.49 -6.78
CA ILE A 113 20.96 1.76 -5.34
C ILE A 113 22.34 1.31 -4.82
N ASN A 114 22.77 0.10 -5.18
CA ASN A 114 24.07 -0.45 -4.78
C ASN A 114 25.27 0.36 -5.27
N GLN A 115 25.18 0.95 -6.47
CA GLN A 115 26.22 1.82 -7.01
C GLN A 115 26.55 2.99 -6.07
N TYR A 116 25.55 3.53 -5.36
CA TYR A 116 25.72 4.66 -4.45
C TYR A 116 25.71 4.26 -2.96
N MET A 117 25.60 2.98 -2.63
CA MET A 117 25.40 2.52 -1.23
C MET A 117 26.54 2.90 -0.27
N LYS A 118 27.75 3.10 -0.79
CA LYS A 118 28.90 3.54 0.02
C LYS A 118 28.87 5.03 0.36
N ASP A 119 27.97 5.80 -0.26
CA ASP A 119 27.76 7.19 0.10
C ASP A 119 26.95 7.26 1.41
N PRO A 120 27.43 8.01 2.42
CA PRO A 120 26.77 8.08 3.72
C PRO A 120 25.32 8.59 3.65
N VAL A 121 24.96 9.43 2.66
CA VAL A 121 23.56 9.89 2.53
C VAL A 121 22.65 8.78 2.04
N VAL A 122 23.15 7.90 1.17
CA VAL A 122 22.40 6.74 0.66
C VAL A 122 22.32 5.65 1.73
N GLU A 123 23.42 5.37 2.42
CA GLU A 123 23.43 4.39 3.51
C GLU A 123 22.38 4.74 4.58
N LYS A 124 22.31 6.02 4.98
CA LYS A 124 21.34 6.49 5.96
C LYS A 124 19.90 6.36 5.45
N ALA A 125 19.62 6.81 4.23
CA ALA A 125 18.29 6.72 3.63
C ALA A 125 17.87 5.26 3.44
N PHE A 126 18.79 4.37 3.04
CA PHE A 126 18.53 2.95 2.88
C PHE A 126 18.25 2.26 4.22
N LYS A 127 18.99 2.58 5.29
CA LYS A 127 18.69 2.11 6.65
C LYS A 127 17.30 2.50 7.09
N ARG A 128 16.94 3.78 6.94
CA ARG A 128 15.60 4.29 7.24
C ARG A 128 14.53 3.58 6.42
N TRP A 129 14.76 3.39 5.13
CA TRP A 129 13.85 2.66 4.25
C TRP A 129 13.61 1.23 4.75
N ASN A 130 14.67 0.50 5.10
CA ASN A 130 14.53 -0.84 5.68
C ASN A 130 13.75 -0.85 7.00
N GLU A 131 14.03 0.09 7.92
CA GLU A 131 13.32 0.19 9.19
C GLU A 131 11.82 0.45 9.00
N VAL A 132 11.47 1.33 8.06
CA VAL A 132 10.08 1.60 7.71
C VAL A 132 9.40 0.37 7.11
N MET A 133 10.03 -0.32 6.15
CA MET A 133 9.44 -1.52 5.56
C MET A 133 9.26 -2.64 6.60
N LYS A 134 10.27 -2.86 7.43
CA LYS A 134 10.22 -3.86 8.50
C LYS A 134 9.07 -3.60 9.48
N THR A 135 8.76 -2.34 9.76
CA THR A 135 7.61 -2.00 10.63
C THR A 135 6.30 -2.54 10.06
N PHE A 136 6.15 -2.59 8.73
CA PHE A 136 4.95 -3.14 8.09
C PHE A 136 4.97 -4.67 7.98
N ASP A 137 6.15 -5.29 7.90
CA ASP A 137 6.31 -6.74 7.89
C ASP A 137 6.09 -7.34 9.30
N ASP A 138 6.77 -6.81 10.33
CA ASP A 138 6.68 -7.30 11.71
C ASP A 138 5.27 -7.09 12.31
N GLU A 139 4.54 -6.05 11.88
CA GLU A 139 3.15 -5.82 12.32
C GLU A 139 2.16 -6.84 11.76
N SER A 140 2.50 -7.51 10.65
CA SER A 140 1.68 -8.59 10.10
C SER A 140 1.84 -9.91 10.88
N GLU A 141 3.05 -10.19 11.40
CA GLU A 141 3.34 -11.42 12.17
C GLU A 141 2.85 -11.36 13.62
N ASN A 142 2.92 -10.20 14.29
CA ASN A 142 2.55 -10.06 15.70
C ASN A 142 1.02 -10.04 15.97
N GLU A 143 0.19 -9.97 14.93
CA GLU A 143 -1.28 -9.98 15.08
C GLU A 143 -1.87 -11.38 14.89
N ASP A 144 -1.25 -12.26 14.11
CA ASP A 144 -1.66 -13.66 13.95
C ASP A 144 -1.50 -14.45 15.28
N ASP A 145 -0.46 -14.14 16.08
CA ASP A 145 -0.22 -14.78 17.38
C ASP A 145 -1.22 -14.37 18.48
N LYS A 146 -2.05 -13.34 18.26
CA LYS A 146 -3.02 -12.84 19.28
C LYS A 146 -4.42 -13.41 19.13
N GLU A 147 -4.69 -14.19 18.07
CA GLU A 147 -5.99 -14.83 17.86
C GLU A 147 -6.07 -16.29 18.39
N GLU A 148 -5.00 -16.84 18.99
CA GLU A 148 -4.97 -18.20 19.56
C GLU A 148 -5.29 -18.32 21.07
N HIS A 149 -5.86 -17.30 21.72
CA HIS A 149 -6.23 -17.37 23.15
C HIS A 149 -7.68 -16.99 23.47
#